data_AF-A0A7S3CE25-F1
#
_entry.id   AF-A0A7S3CE25-F1
#
_cell.length_a   1.000
_cell.length_b   1.000
_cell.length_c   1.000
_cell.angle_alpha   90.00
_cell.angle_beta   90.00
_cell.angle_gamma   90.00
#
_symmetry.space_group_name_H-M   'P 1'
#
loop_
_entity.id
_entity.type
_entity.pdbx_description
1 polymer ?
#
loop_
_entity_poly.entity_id
_entity_poly.type
_entity_poly.pdbx_seq_one_letter_code
_entity_poly.pdbx_strand_id
1 'polypeptide(L)'
;WWDERLESKSADWSVLSSLAVPDTTVDGREAVVVVVAKKMEKEKGLFEVELYDGGKKKSTSMDKIEDKVGALTLGGGGDDASSGHSGPQQAAEFSKTKGKEKYSKLFNKTSICDVVQKGSSLAEQGDSSENCDDEVLLTCVVCGWVKTGRVAGGGAFAFIELNDGSTPVNLQIMVTKEAGAASGVEELKQITSTGCSLAIEGDLKRTPKGTKQKFELKCTKIAYVGACDGATYPIAKKKTTFEFLRSQLHLRARTNTISAVARVRNALALATHLFFQQNGFLYVHTPIIGTSDAEGAGEAFMVTTLPAQADALVKGQALLSDEELASLEAAASAAGGEVKEAKTALKEDPKNPDLKQQVAQKVAVLLASKEKVELAKQRRAQPDGFLRTKDGTIDYKKDFFGLK
;
A
#
# COMPACT_ATOMS: atom_id res chain seq x y z
N TRP A 1 -18.10 9.74 -13.24
CA TRP A 1 -18.24 9.41 -14.67
C TRP A 1 -18.20 7.91 -14.98
N TRP A 2 -17.62 7.05 -14.12
CA TRP A 2 -17.69 5.59 -14.29
C TRP A 2 -18.92 4.92 -13.61
N ASP A 3 -19.56 5.60 -12.65
CA ASP A 3 -20.76 5.10 -11.94
C ASP A 3 -22.03 5.07 -12.81
N GLU A 4 -22.34 6.16 -13.52
CA GLU A 4 -23.65 6.31 -14.18
C GLU A 4 -23.91 5.34 -15.34
N ARG A 5 -22.86 4.79 -15.97
CA ARG A 5 -23.05 3.81 -17.07
C ARG A 5 -23.40 2.41 -16.57
N LEU A 6 -23.00 2.03 -15.37
CA LEU A 6 -23.32 0.72 -14.78
C LEU A 6 -24.69 0.73 -14.11
N GLU A 7 -25.07 1.82 -13.46
CA GLU A 7 -26.42 1.96 -12.84
C GLU A 7 -27.55 1.97 -13.87
N SER A 8 -27.30 2.44 -15.11
CA SER A 8 -28.32 2.45 -16.16
C SER A 8 -28.67 1.05 -16.72
N LYS A 9 -27.98 -0.02 -16.32
CA LYS A 9 -28.24 -1.39 -16.79
C LYS A 9 -28.35 -2.39 -15.63
N SER A 10 -29.58 -2.46 -15.11
CA SER A 10 -30.18 -3.50 -14.25
C SER A 10 -29.85 -3.42 -12.75
N ALA A 11 -30.93 -3.36 -11.97
CA ALA A 11 -30.98 -3.24 -10.52
C ALA A 11 -30.42 -4.43 -9.70
N ASP A 12 -29.70 -5.36 -10.35
CA ASP A 12 -29.29 -6.64 -9.75
C ASP A 12 -27.76 -6.84 -9.64
N TRP A 13 -26.95 -5.84 -10.00
CA TRP A 13 -25.48 -5.95 -10.00
C TRP A 13 -24.86 -5.22 -8.82
N SER A 14 -23.86 -5.84 -8.18
CA SER A 14 -23.09 -5.22 -7.11
C SER A 14 -21.60 -5.30 -7.43
N VAL A 15 -20.89 -4.18 -7.23
CA VAL A 15 -19.42 -4.16 -7.34
C VAL A 15 -18.85 -4.83 -6.10
N LEU A 16 -18.18 -5.98 -6.26
CA LEU A 16 -17.61 -6.73 -5.14
C LEU A 16 -16.22 -6.21 -4.74
N SER A 17 -15.42 -5.81 -5.71
CA SER A 17 -14.15 -5.11 -5.49
C SER A 17 -13.59 -4.49 -6.77
N SER A 18 -12.84 -3.40 -6.62
CA SER A 18 -11.92 -2.90 -7.63
C SER A 18 -10.50 -3.20 -7.17
N LEU A 19 -9.74 -3.98 -7.94
CA LEU A 19 -8.34 -4.24 -7.64
C LEU A 19 -7.49 -3.54 -8.70
N ALA A 20 -6.75 -2.50 -8.28
CA ALA A 20 -5.60 -2.06 -9.03
C ALA A 20 -4.51 -3.12 -8.81
N VAL A 21 -4.13 -3.82 -9.87
CA VAL A 21 -3.02 -4.78 -9.82
C VAL A 21 -1.74 -3.98 -10.04
N PRO A 22 -0.83 -3.89 -9.06
CA PRO A 22 0.46 -3.24 -9.28
C PRO A 22 1.22 -3.97 -10.40
N ASP A 23 1.92 -3.22 -11.25
CA ASP A 23 2.80 -3.69 -12.34
C ASP A 23 2.14 -4.37 -13.56
N THR A 24 0.82 -4.26 -13.73
CA THR A 24 0.19 -4.65 -15.01
C THR A 24 -0.04 -3.42 -15.87
N THR A 25 0.79 -3.25 -16.92
CA THR A 25 0.55 -2.22 -17.94
C THR A 25 0.14 -2.87 -19.26
N VAL A 26 -0.95 -2.39 -19.85
CA VAL A 26 -1.37 -2.75 -21.21
C VAL A 26 -1.29 -1.46 -22.04
N ASP A 27 -0.49 -1.48 -23.12
CA ASP A 27 -0.14 -0.30 -23.92
C ASP A 27 0.37 0.89 -23.10
N GLY A 28 1.15 0.61 -22.05
CA GLY A 28 1.81 1.62 -21.22
C GLY A 28 0.90 2.36 -20.23
N ARG A 29 -0.28 1.82 -19.90
CA ARG A 29 -1.15 2.34 -18.82
C ARG A 29 -1.47 1.26 -17.79
N GLU A 30 -1.60 1.64 -16.53
CA GLU A 30 -2.04 0.75 -15.45
C GLU A 30 -3.41 0.13 -15.76
N ALA A 31 -3.49 -1.19 -15.75
CA ALA A 31 -4.75 -1.91 -15.95
C ALA A 31 -5.55 -1.95 -14.64
N VAL A 32 -6.78 -1.43 -14.66
CA VAL A 32 -7.72 -1.56 -13.54
C VAL A 32 -8.66 -2.72 -13.84
N VAL A 33 -8.55 -3.80 -13.07
CA VAL A 33 -9.45 -4.95 -13.19
C VAL A 33 -10.63 -4.74 -12.24
N VAL A 34 -11.81 -4.53 -12.81
CA VAL A 34 -13.06 -4.42 -12.05
C VAL A 34 -13.77 -5.76 -12.11
N VAL A 35 -14.03 -6.33 -10.93
CA VAL A 35 -14.76 -7.59 -10.79
C VAL A 35 -16.18 -7.25 -10.34
N VAL A 36 -17.13 -7.37 -11.26
CA VAL A 36 -18.57 -7.17 -10.97
C VAL A 36 -19.23 -8.54 -10.93
N ALA A 37 -20.07 -8.79 -9.92
CA ALA A 37 -20.79 -10.05 -9.81
C ALA A 37 -22.30 -9.83 -9.73
N LYS A 38 -23.05 -10.68 -10.44
CA LYS A 38 -24.51 -10.79 -10.30
C LYS A 38 -24.88 -12.01 -9.47
N LYS A 39 -25.79 -11.84 -8.51
CA LYS A 39 -26.38 -12.96 -7.76
C LYS A 39 -27.52 -13.57 -8.60
N MET A 40 -27.37 -14.81 -9.02
CA MET A 40 -28.42 -15.53 -9.78
C MET A 40 -29.36 -16.24 -8.80
N GLU A 41 -30.67 -15.97 -8.89
CA GLU A 41 -31.67 -16.52 -7.95
C GLU A 41 -31.98 -18.01 -8.14
N LYS A 42 -31.45 -18.66 -9.18
CA LYS A 42 -31.68 -20.09 -9.42
C LYS A 42 -30.35 -20.84 -9.47
N GLU A 43 -30.21 -21.75 -8.51
CA GLU A 43 -29.07 -22.61 -8.19
C GLU A 43 -28.02 -22.03 -7.22
N LYS A 44 -27.74 -22.81 -6.17
CA LYS A 44 -26.93 -22.45 -5.00
C LYS A 44 -25.53 -21.95 -5.40
N GLY A 45 -25.35 -20.62 -5.36
CA GLY A 45 -24.02 -20.00 -5.26
C GLY A 45 -23.26 -19.74 -6.55
N LEU A 46 -23.92 -19.71 -7.72
CA LEU A 46 -23.28 -19.26 -8.96
C LEU A 46 -23.26 -17.73 -9.05
N PHE A 47 -22.07 -17.17 -9.20
CA PHE A 47 -21.83 -15.76 -9.51
C PHE A 47 -21.40 -15.65 -10.98
N GLU A 48 -22.04 -14.78 -11.74
CA GLU A 48 -21.56 -14.40 -13.08
C GLU A 48 -20.57 -13.23 -12.91
N VAL A 49 -19.33 -13.40 -13.37
CA VAL A 49 -18.25 -12.42 -13.23
C VAL A 49 -17.94 -11.80 -14.59
N GLU A 50 -17.99 -10.48 -14.67
CA GLU A 50 -17.66 -9.75 -15.88
C GLU A 50 -16.35 -8.98 -15.71
N LEU A 51 -15.46 -9.13 -16.70
CA LEU A 51 -14.21 -8.39 -16.78
C LEU A 51 -14.37 -7.23 -17.75
N TYR A 52 -13.98 -6.05 -17.28
CA TYR A 52 -14.01 -4.81 -18.06
C TYR A 52 -12.58 -4.31 -18.26
N ASP A 53 -12.24 -4.03 -19.52
CA ASP A 53 -10.94 -3.55 -19.97
C ASP A 53 -11.18 -2.30 -20.82
N GLY A 54 -10.78 -1.12 -20.32
CA GLY A 54 -10.94 0.16 -21.03
C GLY A 54 -12.37 0.46 -21.51
N GLY A 55 -13.40 -0.06 -20.81
CA GLY A 55 -14.82 0.10 -21.16
C GLY A 55 -15.39 -0.94 -22.14
N LYS A 56 -14.62 -1.96 -22.54
CA LYS A 56 -15.11 -3.09 -23.35
C LYS A 56 -15.37 -4.33 -22.48
N LYS A 57 -16.57 -4.91 -22.60
CA LYS A 57 -16.98 -6.15 -21.92
C LYS A 57 -16.29 -7.36 -22.54
N LYS A 58 -15.51 -8.11 -21.75
CA LYS A 58 -15.02 -9.45 -22.12
C LYS A 58 -15.72 -10.46 -21.20
N SER A 59 -16.84 -11.04 -21.67
CA SER A 59 -17.58 -12.04 -20.89
C SER A 59 -16.80 -13.36 -20.82
N THR A 60 -16.56 -13.87 -19.62
CA THR A 60 -15.93 -15.19 -19.43
C THR A 60 -16.41 -15.81 -18.12
N SER A 61 -16.70 -17.12 -18.13
CA SER A 61 -16.94 -17.89 -16.91
C SER A 61 -15.65 -17.98 -16.07
N MET A 62 -15.80 -18.11 -14.75
CA MET A 62 -14.71 -18.11 -13.75
C MET A 62 -13.51 -19.00 -14.14
N ASP A 63 -13.79 -20.19 -14.69
CA ASP A 63 -12.78 -21.18 -15.10
C ASP A 63 -11.83 -20.71 -16.23
N LYS A 64 -12.21 -19.69 -17.01
CA LYS A 64 -11.40 -19.17 -18.14
C LYS A 64 -10.58 -17.92 -17.79
N ILE A 65 -10.71 -17.42 -16.56
CA ILE A 65 -9.99 -16.22 -16.09
C ILE A 65 -8.54 -16.59 -15.71
N GLU A 66 -8.32 -17.77 -15.12
CA GLU A 66 -6.99 -18.25 -14.71
C GLU A 66 -6.03 -18.41 -15.91
N ASP A 67 -6.50 -19.00 -17.01
CA ASP A 67 -5.70 -19.19 -18.24
C ASP A 67 -5.32 -17.87 -18.94
N LYS A 68 -6.17 -16.84 -18.85
CA LYS A 68 -5.91 -15.54 -19.51
C LYS A 68 -5.08 -14.59 -18.66
N VAL A 69 -5.22 -14.62 -17.34
CA VAL A 69 -4.32 -13.88 -16.44
C VAL A 69 -2.90 -14.44 -16.52
N GLY A 70 -2.75 -15.77 -16.67
CA GLY A 70 -1.46 -16.42 -16.92
C GLY A 70 -0.87 -16.17 -18.33
N ALA A 71 -1.72 -15.89 -19.33
CA ALA A 71 -1.26 -15.54 -20.68
C ALA A 71 -0.89 -14.04 -20.82
N LEU A 72 -1.52 -13.15 -20.05
CA LEU A 72 -1.20 -11.71 -20.03
C LEU A 72 0.15 -11.41 -19.37
N THR A 73 0.68 -12.31 -18.55
CA THR A 73 2.03 -12.22 -17.97
C THR A 73 3.12 -12.78 -18.88
N LEU A 74 2.77 -13.47 -19.98
CA LEU A 74 3.73 -14.17 -20.85
C LEU A 74 3.40 -13.99 -22.35
N GLY A 75 3.85 -12.87 -22.91
CA GLY A 75 3.95 -12.63 -24.37
C GLY A 75 4.20 -11.15 -24.62
N GLY A 76 5.41 -10.65 -24.92
CA GLY A 76 6.33 -10.95 -26.05
C GLY A 76 6.59 -9.59 -26.73
N GLY A 77 7.74 -9.18 -27.29
CA GLY A 77 9.11 -9.68 -27.52
C GLY A 77 9.99 -8.43 -27.83
N GLY A 78 11.27 -8.48 -28.19
CA GLY A 78 12.16 -9.58 -28.55
C GLY A 78 13.63 -9.10 -28.62
N ASP A 79 14.49 -10.09 -28.86
CA ASP A 79 15.84 -10.10 -29.49
C ASP A 79 16.83 -8.94 -29.24
N ASP A 80 17.83 -9.17 -28.38
CA ASP A 80 19.25 -9.04 -28.77
C ASP A 80 20.23 -9.59 -27.70
N ALA A 81 21.45 -9.90 -28.15
CA ALA A 81 22.34 -10.94 -27.65
C ALA A 81 23.20 -10.66 -26.39
N SER A 82 23.57 -11.78 -25.73
CA SER A 82 24.83 -12.05 -24.98
C SER A 82 25.11 -11.36 -23.62
N SER A 83 25.03 -12.14 -22.54
CA SER A 83 26.11 -12.39 -21.56
C SER A 83 25.53 -13.10 -20.32
N GLY A 84 26.21 -14.14 -19.85
CA GLY A 84 25.66 -15.08 -18.88
C GLY A 84 25.53 -14.56 -17.46
N HIS A 85 24.43 -14.92 -16.80
CA HIS A 85 24.34 -15.22 -15.37
C HIS A 85 23.13 -16.16 -15.15
N SER A 86 23.28 -17.06 -14.18
CA SER A 86 22.40 -18.17 -13.79
C SER A 86 20.91 -17.83 -13.73
N GLY A 87 20.08 -18.66 -14.37
CA GLY A 87 18.63 -18.49 -14.51
C GLY A 87 17.80 -18.65 -13.21
N PRO A 88 16.49 -18.34 -13.28
CA PRO A 88 15.60 -18.26 -12.13
C PRO A 88 15.30 -19.64 -11.52
N GLN A 89 15.47 -19.76 -10.21
CA GLN A 89 15.05 -20.90 -9.40
C GLN A 89 13.53 -21.13 -9.51
N GLN A 90 13.15 -22.39 -9.70
CA GLN A 90 11.78 -22.91 -9.85
C GLN A 90 10.80 -22.29 -8.85
N ALA A 91 9.75 -21.64 -9.37
CA ALA A 91 8.52 -21.42 -8.62
C ALA A 91 7.94 -22.79 -8.23
N ALA A 92 7.68 -23.00 -6.94
CA ALA A 92 7.09 -24.23 -6.44
C ALA A 92 5.75 -24.52 -7.13
N GLU A 93 5.67 -25.60 -7.90
CA GLU A 93 4.42 -26.07 -8.50
C GLU A 93 3.47 -26.56 -7.39
N PHE A 94 2.34 -25.89 -7.23
CA PHE A 94 1.25 -26.36 -6.38
C PHE A 94 0.58 -27.59 -7.02
N SER A 95 0.47 -28.66 -6.24
CA SER A 95 -0.08 -29.98 -6.59
C SER A 95 -1.31 -29.96 -7.53
N LYS A 96 -1.23 -30.72 -8.63
CA LYS A 96 -2.22 -30.92 -9.70
C LYS A 96 -3.40 -31.82 -9.32
N THR A 97 -4.02 -31.61 -8.16
CA THR A 97 -5.29 -32.31 -7.82
C THR A 97 -6.49 -31.49 -8.29
N LYS A 98 -7.24 -32.06 -9.25
CA LYS A 98 -8.52 -31.56 -9.78
C LYS A 98 -9.58 -31.43 -8.67
N GLY A 99 -10.25 -30.29 -8.59
CA GLY A 99 -11.56 -30.17 -7.92
C GLY A 99 -11.72 -28.99 -6.96
N LYS A 100 -12.21 -27.86 -7.47
CA LYS A 100 -13.22 -26.94 -6.90
C LYS A 100 -13.10 -26.35 -5.46
N GLU A 101 -12.13 -26.68 -4.62
CA GLU A 101 -12.04 -26.13 -3.24
C GLU A 101 -10.92 -25.11 -2.99
N LYS A 102 -10.00 -24.88 -3.95
CA LYS A 102 -8.67 -24.34 -3.62
C LYS A 102 -8.57 -22.83 -3.30
N TYR A 103 -9.57 -22.01 -3.59
CA TYR A 103 -9.45 -20.55 -3.36
C TYR A 103 -10.57 -19.93 -2.51
N SER A 104 -11.72 -20.56 -2.32
CA SER A 104 -12.82 -19.96 -1.54
C SER A 104 -12.47 -19.75 -0.06
N LYS A 105 -11.62 -20.62 0.51
CA LYS A 105 -11.14 -20.48 1.90
C LYS A 105 -10.04 -19.42 2.08
N LEU A 106 -9.28 -19.08 1.04
CA LEU A 106 -8.29 -18.00 1.06
C LEU A 106 -8.93 -16.60 1.07
N PHE A 107 -10.19 -16.49 0.64
CA PHE A 107 -10.99 -15.27 0.71
C PHE A 107 -11.86 -15.16 1.96
N ASN A 108 -11.96 -16.21 2.78
CA ASN A 108 -12.63 -16.18 4.08
C ASN A 108 -11.68 -15.64 5.17
N LYS A 109 -11.05 -14.49 4.87
CA LYS A 109 -10.05 -13.86 5.74
C LYS A 109 -10.75 -13.33 6.99
N THR A 110 -10.24 -13.71 8.16
CA THR A 110 -10.72 -13.15 9.42
C THR A 110 -9.85 -11.93 9.77
N SER A 111 -10.48 -10.80 10.08
CA SER A 111 -9.72 -9.62 10.53
C SER A 111 -9.00 -9.93 11.84
N ILE A 112 -7.83 -9.33 12.05
CA ILE A 112 -7.11 -9.51 13.31
C ILE A 112 -7.94 -8.98 14.49
N CYS A 113 -8.75 -7.94 14.29
CA CYS A 113 -9.71 -7.47 15.28
C CYS A 113 -10.66 -8.59 15.73
N ASP A 114 -11.28 -9.30 14.79
CA ASP A 114 -12.22 -10.38 15.10
C ASP A 114 -11.51 -11.57 15.78
N VAL A 115 -10.31 -11.93 15.31
CA VAL A 115 -9.50 -12.98 15.96
C VAL A 115 -9.17 -12.61 17.39
N VAL A 116 -8.76 -11.36 17.64
CA VAL A 116 -8.41 -10.88 18.98
C VAL A 116 -9.63 -10.84 19.90
N GLN A 117 -10.78 -10.38 19.41
CA GLN A 117 -12.03 -10.32 20.17
C GLN A 117 -12.53 -11.73 20.54
N LYS A 118 -12.62 -12.63 19.54
CA LYS A 118 -13.04 -14.02 19.77
C LYS A 118 -12.06 -14.77 20.66
N GLY A 119 -10.76 -14.64 20.39
CA GLY A 119 -9.70 -15.25 21.19
C GLY A 119 -9.72 -14.80 22.65
N SER A 120 -9.96 -13.51 22.90
CA SER A 120 -10.10 -12.99 24.27
C SER A 120 -11.31 -13.56 24.98
N SER A 121 -12.46 -13.60 24.32
CA SER A 121 -13.70 -14.17 24.89
C SER A 121 -13.56 -15.67 25.19
N LEU A 122 -12.96 -16.44 24.28
CA LEU A 122 -12.72 -17.89 24.47
C LEU A 122 -11.65 -18.16 25.52
N ALA A 123 -10.66 -17.28 25.68
CA ALA A 123 -9.65 -17.41 26.73
C ALA A 123 -10.23 -17.19 28.14
N GLU A 124 -11.30 -16.39 28.27
CA GLU A 124 -11.96 -16.10 29.55
C GLU A 124 -12.94 -17.21 29.99
N GLN A 125 -13.39 -18.07 29.08
CA GLN A 125 -14.38 -19.12 29.35
C GLN A 125 -13.79 -20.48 29.77
N GLY A 126 -12.47 -20.69 29.69
CA GLY A 126 -11.89 -21.99 30.01
C GLY A 126 -11.59 -22.19 31.49
N ASP A 127 -11.88 -23.40 31.96
CA ASP A 127 -11.70 -23.83 33.33
C ASP A 127 -10.21 -23.90 33.72
N SER A 128 -9.92 -23.63 34.99
CA SER A 128 -8.56 -23.48 35.55
C SER A 128 -7.81 -24.81 35.78
N SER A 129 -8.08 -25.82 34.93
CA SER A 129 -7.40 -27.11 34.97
C SER A 129 -5.98 -27.06 34.37
N GLU A 130 -5.07 -27.89 34.90
CA GLU A 130 -3.61 -27.70 34.82
C GLU A 130 -2.93 -27.92 33.45
N ASN A 131 -3.65 -28.06 32.32
CA ASN A 131 -3.01 -28.33 31.02
C ASN A 131 -3.79 -27.85 29.77
N CYS A 132 -4.25 -26.60 29.78
CA CYS A 132 -5.06 -26.02 28.68
C CYS A 132 -4.22 -25.35 27.55
N ASP A 133 -2.90 -25.30 27.66
CA ASP A 133 -2.03 -24.54 26.73
C ASP A 133 -2.02 -25.10 25.29
N ASP A 134 -2.46 -26.35 25.08
CA ASP A 134 -2.54 -26.97 23.76
C ASP A 134 -3.94 -27.04 23.14
N GLU A 135 -4.96 -26.53 23.84
CA GLU A 135 -6.32 -26.43 23.30
C GLU A 135 -6.36 -25.46 22.11
N VAL A 136 -6.99 -25.91 21.02
CA VAL A 136 -7.24 -25.09 19.83
C VAL A 136 -8.53 -24.32 20.06
N LEU A 137 -8.42 -23.00 20.22
CA LEU A 137 -9.58 -22.12 20.39
C LEU A 137 -10.30 -21.86 19.06
N LEU A 138 -9.51 -21.65 17.99
CA LEU A 138 -10.02 -21.34 16.66
C LEU A 138 -8.92 -21.61 15.61
N THR A 139 -9.25 -22.29 14.52
CA THR A 139 -8.40 -22.30 13.32
C THR A 139 -8.85 -21.17 12.39
N CYS A 140 -7.91 -20.31 11.97
CA CYS A 140 -8.23 -19.17 11.11
C CYS A 140 -7.12 -18.85 10.09
N VAL A 141 -7.50 -18.05 9.10
CA VAL A 141 -6.58 -17.45 8.13
C VAL A 141 -6.56 -15.94 8.34
N VAL A 142 -5.38 -15.41 8.66
CA VAL A 142 -5.12 -13.99 8.84
C VAL A 142 -4.17 -13.49 7.77
N CYS A 143 -4.34 -12.24 7.35
CA CYS A 143 -3.43 -11.57 6.43
C CYS A 143 -3.04 -10.22 7.01
N GLY A 144 -1.81 -9.79 6.81
CA GLY A 144 -1.38 -8.48 7.29
C GLY A 144 0.08 -8.21 7.01
N TRP A 145 0.58 -7.17 7.67
CA TRP A 145 1.98 -6.76 7.59
C TRP A 145 2.70 -7.03 8.89
N VAL A 146 3.95 -7.49 8.77
CA VAL A 146 4.85 -7.70 9.89
C VAL A 146 5.20 -6.35 10.52
N LYS A 147 4.85 -6.18 11.80
CA LYS A 147 5.25 -5.01 12.60
C LYS A 147 6.62 -5.25 13.22
N THR A 148 6.79 -6.41 13.83
CA THR A 148 8.06 -6.88 14.40
C THR A 148 8.16 -8.39 14.18
N GLY A 149 9.37 -8.87 13.93
CA GLY A 149 9.65 -10.29 13.83
C GLY A 149 10.99 -10.60 14.50
N ARG A 150 11.11 -11.80 15.08
CA ARG A 150 12.37 -12.31 15.62
C ARG A 150 12.45 -13.82 15.48
N VAL A 151 13.63 -14.32 15.19
CA VAL A 151 13.95 -15.75 15.26
C VAL A 151 14.39 -16.09 16.68
N ALA A 152 13.93 -17.22 17.21
CA ALA A 152 14.18 -17.69 18.57
C ALA A 152 14.49 -19.20 18.58
N GLY A 153 14.83 -19.74 19.76
CA GLY A 153 15.11 -21.18 19.92
C GLY A 153 16.28 -21.67 19.05
N GLY A 154 17.33 -20.86 18.90
CA GLY A 154 18.48 -21.20 18.05
C GLY A 154 18.17 -21.31 16.55
N GLY A 155 17.04 -20.76 16.09
CA GLY A 155 16.58 -20.91 14.69
C GLY A 155 15.42 -21.87 14.49
N ALA A 156 14.93 -22.49 15.57
CA ALA A 156 13.84 -23.48 15.49
C ALA A 156 12.47 -22.86 15.19
N PHE A 157 12.23 -21.61 15.62
CA PHE A 157 10.97 -20.92 15.38
C PHE A 157 11.15 -19.41 15.29
N ALA A 158 10.16 -18.73 14.72
CA ALA A 158 10.08 -17.28 14.65
C ALA A 158 8.78 -16.79 15.29
N PHE A 159 8.89 -15.69 16.04
CA PHE A 159 7.75 -14.92 16.51
C PHE A 159 7.53 -13.72 15.61
N ILE A 160 6.31 -13.57 15.11
CA ILE A 160 5.89 -12.48 14.24
C ILE A 160 4.72 -11.77 14.89
N GLU A 161 4.82 -10.45 15.03
CA GLU A 161 3.67 -9.60 15.34
C GLU A 161 3.07 -9.10 14.03
N LEU A 162 1.90 -9.63 13.68
CA LEU A 162 1.17 -9.27 12.46
C LEU A 162 0.08 -8.23 12.77
N ASN A 163 -0.10 -7.26 11.87
CA ASN A 163 -1.18 -6.28 11.95
C ASN A 163 -1.76 -5.99 10.56
N ASP A 164 -3.08 -5.88 10.48
CA ASP A 164 -3.84 -5.63 9.25
C ASP A 164 -4.52 -4.24 9.25
N GLY A 165 -4.33 -3.45 10.30
CA GLY A 165 -4.93 -2.13 10.50
C GLY A 165 -6.31 -2.15 11.17
N SER A 166 -6.98 -3.29 11.27
CA SER A 166 -8.34 -3.42 11.84
C SER A 166 -8.40 -3.09 13.33
N THR A 167 -7.31 -3.34 14.07
CA THR A 167 -7.17 -3.08 15.51
C THR A 167 -5.77 -2.50 15.82
N PRO A 168 -5.60 -1.70 16.89
CA PRO A 168 -4.28 -1.30 17.36
C PRO A 168 -3.44 -2.47 17.91
N VAL A 169 -4.06 -3.61 18.21
CA VAL A 169 -3.39 -4.79 18.78
C VAL A 169 -2.72 -5.59 17.66
N ASN A 170 -1.50 -6.08 17.89
CA ASN A 170 -0.84 -7.01 16.98
C ASN A 170 -1.17 -8.45 17.39
N LEU A 171 -1.38 -9.32 16.41
CA LEU A 171 -1.50 -10.76 16.64
C LEU A 171 -0.11 -11.38 16.67
N GLN A 172 0.23 -12.06 17.78
CA GLN A 172 1.45 -12.86 17.84
C GLN A 172 1.25 -14.18 17.10
N ILE A 173 2.19 -14.49 16.23
CA ILE A 173 2.22 -15.72 15.45
C ILE A 173 3.54 -16.42 15.72
N MET A 174 3.48 -17.71 16.01
CA MET A 174 4.63 -18.59 16.11
C MET A 174 4.74 -19.42 14.83
N VAL A 175 5.85 -19.31 14.13
CA VAL A 175 6.16 -20.10 12.93
C VAL A 175 7.32 -21.02 13.24
N THR A 176 7.11 -22.34 13.20
CA THR A 176 8.22 -23.29 13.36
C THR A 176 8.96 -23.48 12.05
N LYS A 177 10.20 -23.98 12.12
CA LYS A 177 11.01 -24.26 10.94
C LYS A 177 10.32 -25.27 10.02
N GLU A 178 9.62 -26.25 10.59
CA GLU A 178 8.89 -27.29 9.85
C GLU A 178 7.72 -26.68 9.07
N ALA A 179 6.91 -25.83 9.70
CA ALA A 179 5.78 -25.16 9.04
C ALA A 179 6.26 -24.20 7.94
N GLY A 180 7.35 -23.48 8.19
CA GLY A 180 8.00 -22.62 7.20
C GLY A 180 8.49 -23.41 5.99
N ALA A 181 9.30 -24.45 6.22
CA ALA A 181 9.87 -25.29 5.17
C ALA A 181 8.78 -25.97 4.32
N ALA A 182 7.73 -26.50 4.96
CA ALA A 182 6.58 -27.10 4.27
C ALA A 182 5.84 -26.10 3.36
N SER A 183 5.99 -24.80 3.61
CA SER A 183 5.36 -23.73 2.84
C SER A 183 6.34 -23.00 1.90
N GLY A 184 7.56 -23.53 1.70
CA GLY A 184 8.57 -22.93 0.82
C GLY A 184 9.34 -21.75 1.41
N VAL A 185 9.30 -21.55 2.74
CA VAL A 185 10.13 -20.58 3.45
C VAL A 185 11.37 -21.30 3.99
N GLU A 186 12.49 -21.18 3.27
CA GLU A 186 13.75 -21.85 3.64
C GLU A 186 14.36 -21.28 4.93
N GLU A 187 14.33 -19.95 5.07
CA GLU A 187 14.85 -19.25 6.23
C GLU A 187 13.75 -18.41 6.91
N LEU A 188 13.44 -18.73 8.17
CA LEU A 188 12.46 -17.97 8.95
C LEU A 188 12.82 -16.47 9.08
N LYS A 189 14.09 -16.11 8.90
CA LYS A 189 14.53 -14.71 8.90
C LYS A 189 13.86 -13.90 7.79
N GLN A 190 13.60 -14.49 6.62
CA GLN A 190 13.00 -13.82 5.46
C GLN A 190 11.61 -13.24 5.77
N ILE A 191 10.84 -13.93 6.62
CA ILE A 191 9.47 -13.53 6.98
C ILE A 191 9.41 -12.64 8.24
N THR A 192 10.55 -12.28 8.83
CA THR A 192 10.61 -11.49 10.08
C THR A 192 10.81 -9.99 9.84
N SER A 193 11.12 -9.59 8.61
CA SER A 193 11.38 -8.18 8.27
C SER A 193 10.12 -7.32 8.39
N THR A 194 10.24 -6.15 9.00
CA THR A 194 9.14 -5.19 9.14
C THR A 194 8.65 -4.74 7.77
N GLY A 195 7.33 -4.76 7.57
CA GLY A 195 6.71 -4.39 6.30
C GLY A 195 6.44 -5.56 5.35
N CYS A 196 7.00 -6.75 5.61
CA CYS A 196 6.64 -7.96 4.88
C CYS A 196 5.14 -8.22 4.98
N SER A 197 4.54 -8.65 3.88
CA SER A 197 3.12 -9.04 3.86
C SER A 197 3.00 -10.56 3.84
N LEU A 198 2.18 -11.07 4.76
CA LEU A 198 2.02 -12.49 5.00
C LEU A 198 0.54 -12.85 5.02
N ALA A 199 0.21 -14.03 4.51
CA ALA A 199 -1.06 -14.71 4.77
C ALA A 199 -0.76 -16.01 5.51
N ILE A 200 -1.38 -16.20 6.67
CA ILE A 200 -1.03 -17.26 7.60
C ILE A 200 -2.31 -18.00 7.99
N GLU A 201 -2.30 -19.32 7.78
CA GLU A 201 -3.26 -20.26 8.34
C GLU A 201 -2.65 -20.82 9.63
N GLY A 202 -3.45 -20.92 10.69
CA GLY A 202 -2.96 -21.46 11.95
C GLY A 202 -4.05 -21.68 12.99
N ASP A 203 -3.61 -22.28 14.09
CA ASP A 203 -4.44 -22.59 15.24
C ASP A 203 -4.18 -21.60 16.36
N LEU A 204 -5.22 -20.88 16.76
CA LEU A 204 -5.18 -19.96 17.89
C LEU A 204 -5.19 -20.77 19.18
N LYS A 205 -4.12 -20.67 19.96
CA LYS A 205 -3.96 -21.38 21.23
C LYS A 205 -3.64 -20.43 22.36
N ARG A 206 -3.90 -20.86 23.59
CA ARG A 206 -3.47 -20.12 24.79
C ARG A 206 -1.95 -20.16 24.89
N THR A 207 -1.39 -19.06 25.36
CA THR A 207 0.04 -19.00 25.66
C THR A 207 0.31 -19.56 27.07
N PRO A 208 1.51 -20.08 27.34
CA PRO A 208 1.86 -20.61 28.65
C PRO A 208 1.67 -19.60 29.79
N LYS A 209 1.35 -20.11 31.00
CA LYS A 209 1.21 -19.29 32.21
C LYS A 209 2.44 -18.39 32.43
N GLY A 210 2.20 -17.11 32.74
CA GLY A 210 3.25 -16.10 32.93
C GLY A 210 3.68 -15.36 31.66
N THR A 211 3.12 -15.72 30.50
CA THR A 211 3.30 -14.95 29.25
C THR A 211 2.41 -13.71 29.24
N LYS A 212 2.88 -12.61 28.65
CA LYS A 212 2.14 -11.33 28.62
C LYS A 212 0.94 -11.37 27.66
N GLN A 213 1.08 -12.05 26.54
CA GLN A 213 -0.02 -12.32 25.61
C GLN A 213 -0.97 -13.35 26.24
N LYS A 214 -2.27 -13.32 25.90
CA LYS A 214 -3.25 -14.32 26.35
C LYS A 214 -3.29 -15.55 25.44
N PHE A 215 -2.99 -15.35 24.16
CA PHE A 215 -3.05 -16.35 23.11
C PHE A 215 -2.05 -15.99 22.01
N GLU A 216 -1.71 -16.98 21.20
CA GLU A 216 -0.89 -16.83 20.00
C GLU A 216 -1.40 -17.77 18.90
N LEU A 217 -1.11 -17.42 17.65
CA LEU A 217 -1.45 -18.25 16.50
C LEU A 217 -0.27 -19.17 16.18
N LYS A 218 -0.42 -20.48 16.38
CA LYS A 218 0.56 -21.47 15.92
C LYS A 218 0.35 -21.68 14.42
N CYS A 219 1.32 -21.27 13.61
CA CYS A 219 1.24 -21.31 12.15
C CYS A 219 1.27 -22.76 11.64
N THR A 220 0.32 -23.11 10.79
CA THR A 220 0.28 -24.40 10.08
C THR A 220 0.69 -24.23 8.62
N LYS A 221 0.30 -23.13 7.98
CA LYS A 221 0.73 -22.77 6.62
C LYS A 221 0.99 -21.28 6.50
N ILE A 222 1.98 -20.92 5.70
CA ILE A 222 2.34 -19.54 5.44
C ILE A 222 2.46 -19.27 3.94
N ALA A 223 1.87 -18.18 3.47
CA ALA A 223 2.15 -17.63 2.16
C ALA A 223 2.91 -16.31 2.33
N TYR A 224 4.13 -16.26 1.80
CA TYR A 224 4.93 -15.05 1.75
C TYR A 224 4.48 -14.20 0.56
N VAL A 225 3.54 -13.28 0.80
CA VAL A 225 2.83 -12.55 -0.25
C VAL A 225 3.69 -11.45 -0.87
N GLY A 226 4.48 -10.77 -0.04
CA GLY A 226 5.28 -9.64 -0.51
C GLY A 226 6.47 -9.39 0.40
N ALA A 227 7.65 -9.46 -0.21
CA ALA A 227 8.91 -9.21 0.46
C ALA A 227 9.12 -7.73 0.77
N CYS A 228 9.79 -7.46 1.88
CA CYS A 228 10.15 -6.10 2.27
C CYS A 228 11.53 -6.10 2.90
N ASP A 229 12.44 -5.33 2.31
CA ASP A 229 13.73 -5.07 2.93
C ASP A 229 13.59 -4.00 4.03
N GLY A 230 13.81 -4.42 5.27
CA GLY A 230 13.69 -3.56 6.43
C GLY A 230 14.71 -2.41 6.45
N ALA A 231 15.82 -2.50 5.70
CA ALA A 231 16.81 -1.44 5.60
C ALA A 231 16.33 -0.26 4.75
N THR A 232 15.58 -0.54 3.68
CA THR A 232 15.02 0.47 2.76
C THR A 232 13.61 0.89 3.13
N TYR A 233 12.91 0.15 4.01
CA TYR A 233 11.54 0.44 4.39
C TYR A 233 11.40 1.80 5.12
N PRO A 234 10.66 2.78 4.56
CA PRO A 234 10.65 4.16 5.08
C PRO A 234 10.15 4.30 6.52
N ILE A 235 9.15 3.48 6.89
CA ILE A 235 8.53 3.48 8.22
C ILE A 235 8.96 2.27 9.07
N ALA A 236 10.25 1.90 8.96
CA ALA A 236 10.89 0.93 9.83
C ALA A 236 10.71 1.28 11.33
N LYS A 237 11.13 0.37 12.22
CA LYS A 237 11.01 0.49 13.68
C LYS A 237 11.93 1.56 14.29
N LYS A 238 11.77 2.80 13.83
CA LYS A 238 12.47 4.01 14.28
C LYS A 238 11.45 5.11 14.57
N LYS A 239 11.78 5.98 15.52
CA LYS A 239 10.96 7.16 15.79
C LYS A 239 10.95 8.02 14.53
N THR A 240 9.75 8.29 14.03
CA THR A 240 9.53 9.02 12.78
C THR A 240 8.70 10.26 13.08
N THR A 241 9.08 11.41 12.54
CA THR A 241 8.35 12.67 12.74
C THR A 241 7.08 12.70 11.90
N PHE A 242 6.10 13.51 12.30
CA PHE A 242 4.88 13.66 11.51
C PHE A 242 5.16 14.33 10.16
N GLU A 243 6.15 15.21 10.08
CA GLU A 243 6.63 15.87 8.87
C GLU A 243 7.12 14.83 7.85
N PHE A 244 7.94 13.86 8.29
CA PHE A 244 8.36 12.77 7.41
C PHE A 244 7.18 11.87 7.02
N LEU A 245 6.26 11.55 7.95
CA LEU A 245 5.07 10.76 7.60
C LEU A 245 4.14 11.46 6.61
N ARG A 246 4.15 12.80 6.52
CA ARG A 246 3.43 13.55 5.48
C ARG A 246 4.07 13.38 4.10
N SER A 247 5.37 13.10 3.99
CA SER A 247 5.98 12.75 2.68
C SER A 247 5.68 11.31 2.27
N GLN A 248 5.39 10.42 3.22
CA GLN A 248 5.05 9.01 3.00
C GLN A 248 3.54 8.74 3.14
N LEU A 249 2.71 9.45 2.37
CA LEU A 249 1.23 9.42 2.49
C LEU A 249 0.63 8.01 2.33
N HIS A 250 1.19 7.21 1.44
CA HIS A 250 0.70 5.85 1.14
C HIS A 250 1.03 4.84 2.25
N LEU A 251 2.05 5.10 3.09
CA LEU A 251 2.46 4.19 4.17
C LEU A 251 2.07 4.66 5.56
N ARG A 252 1.89 5.98 5.78
CA ARG A 252 1.70 6.55 7.13
C ARG A 252 0.56 5.91 7.90
N ALA A 253 -0.51 5.46 7.23
CA ALA A 253 -1.65 4.79 7.85
C ALA A 253 -1.29 3.47 8.55
N ARG A 254 -0.12 2.87 8.26
CA ARG A 254 0.40 1.67 8.92
C ARG A 254 1.13 1.96 10.24
N THR A 255 1.31 3.24 10.60
CA THR A 255 1.89 3.66 11.88
C THR A 255 0.82 3.73 12.96
N ASN A 256 1.23 3.57 14.23
CA ASN A 256 0.26 3.42 15.33
C ASN A 256 -0.66 4.64 15.46
N THR A 257 -0.08 5.85 15.52
CA THR A 257 -0.85 7.09 15.69
C THR A 257 -1.77 7.37 14.50
N ILE A 258 -1.26 7.33 13.27
CA ILE A 258 -2.07 7.67 12.09
C ILE A 258 -3.13 6.59 11.82
N SER A 259 -2.84 5.31 12.10
CA SER A 259 -3.86 4.24 12.03
C SER A 259 -5.00 4.48 13.04
N ALA A 260 -4.69 4.97 14.25
CA ALA A 260 -5.70 5.28 15.25
C ALA A 260 -6.57 6.45 14.80
N VAL A 261 -5.96 7.52 14.27
CA VAL A 261 -6.68 8.66 13.69
C VAL A 261 -7.60 8.20 12.55
N ALA A 262 -7.12 7.32 11.67
CA ALA A 262 -7.92 6.80 10.57
C ALA A 262 -9.15 5.99 11.06
N ARG A 263 -8.98 5.11 12.06
CA ARG A 263 -10.10 4.37 12.66
C ARG A 263 -11.10 5.28 13.36
N VAL A 264 -10.64 6.28 14.11
CA VAL A 264 -11.51 7.28 14.75
C VAL A 264 -12.28 8.09 13.71
N ARG A 265 -11.60 8.56 12.65
CA ARG A 265 -12.26 9.27 11.53
C ARG A 265 -13.35 8.43 10.87
N ASN A 266 -13.10 7.13 10.66
CA ASN A 266 -14.09 6.20 10.13
C ASN A 266 -15.31 6.08 11.06
N ALA A 267 -15.08 5.89 12.36
CA ALA A 267 -16.15 5.80 13.34
C ALA A 267 -16.99 7.08 13.43
N LEU A 268 -16.33 8.25 13.40
CA LEU A 268 -17.00 9.55 13.42
C LEU A 268 -17.85 9.76 12.17
N ALA A 269 -17.32 9.46 10.97
CA ALA A 269 -18.09 9.58 9.74
C ALA A 269 -19.35 8.72 9.77
N LEU A 270 -19.22 7.45 10.20
CA LEU A 270 -20.37 6.55 10.36
C LEU A 270 -21.38 7.11 11.38
N ALA A 271 -20.91 7.56 12.56
CA ALA A 271 -21.76 8.11 13.61
C ALA A 271 -22.53 9.36 13.13
N THR A 272 -21.88 10.25 12.38
CA THR A 272 -22.52 11.42 11.79
C THR A 272 -23.65 11.02 10.84
N HIS A 273 -23.40 10.08 9.93
CA HIS A 273 -24.44 9.61 9.01
C HIS A 273 -25.60 8.92 9.73
N LEU A 274 -25.31 8.08 10.73
CA LEU A 274 -26.34 7.42 11.53
C LEU A 274 -27.20 8.41 12.29
N PHE A 275 -26.60 9.43 12.91
CA PHE A 275 -27.33 10.48 13.63
C PHE A 275 -28.34 11.18 12.71
N PHE A 276 -27.91 11.67 11.55
CA PHE A 276 -28.80 12.39 10.65
C PHE A 276 -29.90 11.49 10.07
N GLN A 277 -29.56 10.25 9.67
CA GLN A 277 -30.54 9.28 9.17
C GLN A 277 -31.61 8.95 10.22
N GLN A 278 -31.22 8.74 11.48
CA GLN A 278 -32.14 8.46 12.58
C GLN A 278 -33.10 9.62 12.89
N ASN A 279 -32.73 10.84 12.50
CA ASN A 279 -33.55 12.04 12.66
C ASN A 279 -34.31 12.42 11.38
N GLY A 280 -34.39 11.52 10.38
CA GLY A 280 -35.17 11.73 9.16
C GLY A 280 -34.53 12.66 8.13
N PHE A 281 -33.23 12.98 8.27
CA PHE A 281 -32.50 13.74 7.27
C PHE A 281 -32.08 12.84 6.10
N LEU A 282 -32.10 13.40 4.89
CA LEU A 282 -31.59 12.75 3.69
C LEU A 282 -30.18 13.25 3.38
N TYR A 283 -29.28 12.31 3.06
CA TYR A 283 -27.93 12.65 2.62
C TYR A 283 -27.94 13.03 1.13
N VAL A 284 -27.52 14.26 0.83
CA VAL A 284 -27.47 14.80 -0.54
C VAL A 284 -26.04 15.19 -0.89
N HIS A 285 -25.54 14.69 -2.02
CA HIS A 285 -24.25 15.13 -2.57
C HIS A 285 -24.42 16.48 -3.27
N THR A 286 -23.82 17.53 -2.72
CA THR A 286 -23.80 18.86 -3.31
C THR A 286 -22.70 18.98 -4.38
N PRO A 287 -22.88 19.85 -5.40
CA PRO A 287 -21.85 20.08 -6.39
C PRO A 287 -20.59 20.68 -5.74
N ILE A 288 -19.42 20.10 -6.03
CA ILE A 288 -18.12 20.57 -5.54
C ILE A 288 -17.60 21.73 -6.39
N ILE A 289 -17.80 21.67 -7.72
CA ILE A 289 -17.45 22.75 -8.64
C ILE A 289 -18.64 23.72 -8.68
N GLY A 290 -18.42 24.94 -8.20
CA GLY A 290 -19.42 26.01 -8.16
C GLY A 290 -18.95 27.26 -8.89
N THR A 291 -19.90 28.12 -9.27
CA THR A 291 -19.62 29.40 -9.93
C THR A 291 -19.37 30.54 -8.95
N SER A 292 -19.65 30.34 -7.66
CA SER A 292 -19.56 31.36 -6.62
C SER A 292 -18.86 30.82 -5.38
N ASP A 293 -18.16 31.71 -4.68
CA ASP A 293 -17.63 31.51 -3.35
C ASP A 293 -18.78 31.52 -2.33
N ALA A 294 -19.30 30.34 -2.00
CA ALA A 294 -20.55 30.16 -1.24
C ALA A 294 -20.62 30.88 0.13
N GLU A 295 -19.51 31.34 0.69
CA GLU A 295 -19.44 32.00 2.01
C GLU A 295 -18.65 33.32 2.02
N GLY A 296 -18.19 33.83 0.87
CA GLY A 296 -17.60 35.17 0.74
C GLY A 296 -16.35 35.49 1.59
N ALA A 297 -15.70 34.49 2.18
CA ALA A 297 -14.63 34.70 3.17
C ALA A 297 -13.24 34.20 2.74
N GLY A 298 -13.06 33.76 1.48
CA GLY A 298 -11.77 33.26 1.01
C GLY A 298 -11.58 33.32 -0.51
N GLU A 299 -10.32 33.25 -0.94
CA GLU A 299 -9.94 33.08 -2.35
C GLU A 299 -10.41 31.70 -2.85
N ALA A 300 -11.10 31.65 -3.99
CA ALA A 300 -11.58 30.40 -4.58
C ALA A 300 -10.52 29.78 -5.50
N PHE A 301 -10.43 28.45 -5.49
CA PHE A 301 -9.63 27.73 -6.50
C PHE A 301 -10.36 27.76 -7.84
N MET A 302 -9.76 28.42 -8.85
CA MET A 302 -10.28 28.37 -10.21
C MET A 302 -9.92 27.05 -10.87
N VAL A 303 -10.95 26.32 -11.29
CA VAL A 303 -10.81 25.12 -12.11
C VAL A 303 -11.17 25.51 -13.55
N THR A 304 -10.22 25.38 -14.49
CA THR A 304 -10.46 25.73 -15.89
C THR A 304 -9.88 24.67 -16.83
N THR A 305 -10.58 24.45 -17.94
CA THR A 305 -10.09 23.68 -19.09
C THR A 305 -9.73 24.61 -20.26
N LEU A 306 -9.68 25.94 -20.02
CA LEU A 306 -9.40 26.96 -21.03
C LEU A 306 -8.02 27.59 -20.75
N PRO A 307 -6.96 27.16 -21.46
CA PRO A 307 -5.58 27.60 -21.18
C PRO A 307 -5.38 29.12 -21.20
N ALA A 308 -6.07 29.83 -22.10
CA ALA A 308 -5.98 31.28 -22.21
C ALA A 308 -6.43 32.02 -20.93
N GLN A 309 -7.34 31.45 -20.15
CA GLN A 309 -7.77 32.03 -18.88
C GLN A 309 -6.76 31.76 -17.77
N ALA A 310 -6.11 30.59 -17.78
CA ALA A 310 -5.02 30.29 -16.86
C ALA A 310 -3.81 31.20 -17.10
N ASP A 311 -3.43 31.41 -18.36
CA ASP A 311 -2.36 32.35 -18.75
C ASP A 311 -2.62 33.77 -18.23
N ALA A 312 -3.89 34.21 -18.25
CA ALA A 312 -4.27 35.55 -17.79
C ALA A 312 -4.17 35.73 -16.26
N LEU A 313 -4.45 34.69 -15.48
CA LEU A 313 -4.40 34.73 -14.00
C LEU A 313 -2.97 34.74 -13.47
N VAL A 314 -2.07 34.11 -14.21
CA VAL A 314 -0.65 34.00 -13.86
C VAL A 314 0.11 35.26 -14.28
N LYS A 315 -0.46 36.04 -15.21
CA LYS A 315 0.08 37.29 -15.72
C LYS A 315 0.11 38.37 -14.61
N GLY A 316 1.21 38.40 -13.86
CA GLY A 316 1.39 39.29 -12.72
C GLY A 316 1.62 38.59 -11.38
N GLN A 317 1.55 37.25 -11.32
CA GLN A 317 2.07 36.52 -10.17
C GLN A 317 3.59 36.73 -10.09
N ALA A 318 4.06 37.19 -8.93
CA ALA A 318 5.48 37.32 -8.66
C ALA A 318 6.09 35.93 -8.67
N LEU A 319 6.86 35.64 -9.72
CA LEU A 319 7.73 34.47 -9.73
C LEU A 319 8.89 34.69 -8.77
N LEU A 320 9.50 33.58 -8.35
CA LEU A 320 10.71 33.61 -7.54
C LEU A 320 11.73 34.55 -8.18
N SER A 321 12.22 35.53 -7.43
CA SER A 321 13.12 36.55 -7.97
C SER A 321 14.48 35.95 -8.36
N ASP A 322 15.24 36.66 -9.20
CA ASP A 322 16.61 36.26 -9.52
C ASP A 322 17.49 36.16 -8.27
N GLU A 323 17.26 37.03 -7.28
CA GLU A 323 17.97 37.04 -6.00
C GLU A 323 17.63 35.82 -5.15
N GLU A 324 16.35 35.44 -5.11
CA GLU A 324 15.88 34.25 -4.38
C GLU A 324 16.39 32.96 -5.03
N LEU A 325 16.40 32.87 -6.37
CA LEU A 325 16.95 31.73 -7.08
C LEU A 325 18.47 31.62 -6.86
N ALA A 326 19.19 32.74 -6.97
CA ALA A 326 20.62 32.79 -6.71
C ALA A 326 20.96 32.41 -5.26
N SER A 327 20.12 32.80 -4.30
CA SER A 327 20.25 32.39 -2.90
C SER A 327 20.10 30.88 -2.72
N LEU A 328 19.11 30.25 -3.39
CA LEU A 328 18.94 28.80 -3.37
C LEU A 328 20.11 28.06 -4.04
N GLU A 329 20.62 28.56 -5.17
CA GLU A 329 21.79 28.01 -5.85
C GLU A 329 23.06 28.14 -5.00
N ALA A 330 23.25 29.29 -4.34
CA ALA A 330 24.34 29.51 -3.40
C ALA A 330 24.26 28.55 -2.21
N ALA A 331 23.06 28.32 -1.65
CA ALA A 331 22.85 27.35 -0.57
C ALA A 331 23.16 25.91 -1.01
N ALA A 332 22.80 25.52 -2.24
CA ALA A 332 23.15 24.22 -2.80
C ALA A 332 24.67 24.07 -3.04
N SER A 333 25.34 25.14 -3.47
CA SER A 333 26.79 25.19 -3.65
C SER A 333 27.53 25.08 -2.31
N ALA A 334 27.09 25.82 -1.29
CA ALA A 334 27.64 25.77 0.07
C ALA A 334 27.53 24.36 0.68
N ALA A 335 26.35 23.73 0.58
CA ALA A 335 26.17 22.34 1.00
C ALA A 335 27.09 21.37 0.23
N GLY A 336 27.38 21.67 -1.04
CA GLY A 336 28.35 20.91 -1.85
C GLY A 336 29.77 21.02 -1.32
N GLY A 337 30.17 22.22 -0.88
CA GLY A 337 31.44 22.48 -0.20
C GLY A 337 31.57 21.66 1.09
N GLU A 338 30.54 21.69 1.94
CA GLU A 338 30.53 20.95 3.20
C GLU A 338 30.64 19.42 3.01
N VAL A 339 30.02 18.87 1.96
CA VAL A 339 30.15 17.45 1.60
C VAL A 339 31.58 17.14 1.16
N LYS A 340 32.23 18.04 0.42
CA LYS A 340 33.61 17.86 -0.04
C LYS A 340 34.57 17.85 1.16
N GLU A 341 34.42 18.78 2.09
CA GLU A 341 35.20 18.82 3.33
C GLU A 341 35.01 17.56 4.18
N ALA A 342 33.77 17.15 4.40
CA ALA A 342 33.47 15.94 5.19
C ALA A 342 34.01 14.66 4.52
N LYS A 343 34.00 14.59 3.18
CA LYS A 343 34.62 13.48 2.43
C LYS A 343 36.15 13.49 2.54
N THR A 344 36.78 14.66 2.63
CA THR A 344 38.24 14.75 2.84
C THR A 344 38.60 14.26 4.24
N ALA A 345 37.89 14.69 5.29
CA ALA A 345 38.08 14.19 6.65
C ALA A 345 37.88 12.67 6.75
N LEU A 346 36.87 12.12 6.06
CA LEU A 346 36.64 10.67 6.01
C LEU A 346 37.74 9.90 5.24
N LYS A 347 38.46 10.53 4.31
CA LYS A 347 39.60 9.90 3.63
C LYS A 347 40.82 9.78 4.55
N GLU A 348 41.00 10.71 5.46
CA GLU A 348 42.08 10.70 6.46
C GLU A 348 41.85 9.62 7.52
N ASP A 349 40.60 9.36 7.91
CA ASP A 349 40.22 8.25 8.79
C ASP A 349 39.01 7.46 8.26
N PRO A 350 39.23 6.49 7.36
CA PRO A 350 38.16 5.76 6.66
C PRO A 350 37.42 4.73 7.53
N LYS A 351 37.93 4.43 8.73
CA LYS A 351 37.30 3.48 9.66
C LYS A 351 36.41 4.16 10.69
N ASN A 352 36.44 5.49 10.80
CA ASN A 352 35.64 6.24 11.73
C ASN A 352 34.13 6.20 11.38
N PRO A 353 33.27 5.59 12.22
CA PRO A 353 31.84 5.49 11.95
C PRO A 353 31.11 6.84 12.04
N ASP A 354 31.57 7.77 12.87
CA ASP A 354 30.95 9.08 13.05
C ASP A 354 31.15 9.95 11.81
N LEU A 355 32.35 9.91 11.20
CA LEU A 355 32.62 10.62 9.95
C LEU A 355 31.77 10.09 8.79
N LYS A 356 31.51 8.77 8.73
CA LYS A 356 30.59 8.18 7.73
C LYS A 356 29.17 8.69 7.91
N GLN A 357 28.70 8.77 9.15
CA GLN A 357 27.37 9.29 9.45
C GLN A 357 27.25 10.78 9.10
N GLN A 358 28.27 11.59 9.41
CA GLN A 358 28.30 13.01 9.05
C GLN A 358 28.29 13.22 7.53
N VAL A 359 29.06 12.44 6.77
CA VAL A 359 29.03 12.49 5.30
C VAL A 359 27.63 12.15 4.77
N ALA A 360 26.99 11.10 5.29
CA ALA A 360 25.64 10.72 4.87
C ALA A 360 24.61 11.83 5.13
N GLN A 361 24.68 12.47 6.31
CA GLN A 361 23.80 13.60 6.66
C GLN A 361 24.01 14.79 5.72
N LYS A 362 25.27 15.19 5.49
CA LYS A 362 25.58 16.31 4.59
C LYS A 362 25.20 16.03 3.14
N VAL A 363 25.36 14.80 2.67
CA VAL A 363 24.90 14.38 1.32
C VAL A 363 23.38 14.49 1.20
N ALA A 364 22.62 14.09 2.24
CA ALA A 364 21.17 14.24 2.25
C ALA A 364 20.73 15.72 2.17
N VAL A 365 21.43 16.61 2.88
CA VAL A 365 21.19 18.08 2.81
C VAL A 365 21.47 18.60 1.40
N LEU A 366 22.59 18.21 0.77
CA LEU A 366 22.92 18.61 -0.60
C LEU A 366 21.85 18.16 -1.61
N LEU A 367 21.39 16.91 -1.51
CA LEU A 367 20.34 16.39 -2.41
C LEU A 367 19.03 17.17 -2.25
N ALA A 368 18.61 17.44 -1.02
CA ALA A 368 17.41 18.24 -0.74
C ALA A 368 17.55 19.69 -1.26
N SER A 369 18.72 20.31 -1.12
CA SER A 369 18.97 21.66 -1.64
C SER A 369 18.96 21.70 -3.17
N LYS A 370 19.52 20.68 -3.83
CA LYS A 370 19.46 20.56 -5.30
C LYS A 370 18.03 20.38 -5.81
N GLU A 371 17.24 19.55 -5.13
CA GLU A 371 15.83 19.35 -5.46
C GLU A 371 15.02 20.65 -5.33
N LYS A 372 15.28 21.47 -4.29
CA LYS A 372 14.66 22.79 -4.14
C LYS A 372 15.01 23.74 -5.29
N VAL A 373 16.28 23.76 -5.72
CA VAL A 373 16.71 24.57 -6.87
C VAL A 373 15.99 24.12 -8.14
N GLU A 374 15.91 22.81 -8.37
CA GLU A 374 15.26 22.27 -9.56
C GLU A 374 13.75 22.58 -9.58
N LEU A 375 13.08 22.41 -8.43
CA LEU A 375 11.67 22.75 -8.27
C LEU A 375 11.42 24.26 -8.48
N ALA A 376 12.32 25.11 -7.97
CA ALA A 376 12.25 26.56 -8.16
C ALA A 376 12.40 26.94 -9.64
N LYS A 377 13.35 26.33 -10.35
CA LYS A 377 13.54 26.51 -11.80
C LYS A 377 12.32 26.06 -12.60
N GLN A 378 11.76 24.91 -12.26
CA GLN A 378 10.54 24.39 -12.89
C GLN A 378 9.36 25.33 -12.68
N ARG A 379 9.11 25.79 -11.45
CA ARG A 379 8.04 26.76 -11.14
C ARG A 379 8.22 28.08 -11.87
N ARG A 380 9.47 28.56 -12.01
CA ARG A 380 9.78 29.77 -12.77
C ARG A 380 9.52 29.59 -14.27
N ALA A 381 9.82 28.40 -14.82
CA ALA A 381 9.60 28.09 -16.22
C ALA A 381 8.11 27.82 -16.56
N GLN A 382 7.32 27.38 -15.59
CA GLN A 382 5.92 26.96 -15.75
C GLN A 382 5.04 27.63 -14.69
N PRO A 383 4.83 28.96 -14.81
CA PRO A 383 4.15 29.73 -13.78
C PRO A 383 2.64 29.41 -13.72
N ASP A 384 2.10 28.92 -14.82
CA ASP A 384 0.72 28.44 -15.02
C ASP A 384 0.51 26.96 -14.67
N GLY A 385 1.59 26.26 -14.30
CA GLY A 385 1.56 24.84 -13.98
C GLY A 385 1.41 23.91 -15.18
N PHE A 386 1.41 24.43 -16.42
CA PHE A 386 1.34 23.60 -17.62
C PHE A 386 2.73 23.14 -18.06
N LEU A 387 2.86 21.84 -18.32
CA LEU A 387 4.01 21.33 -19.06
C LEU A 387 3.97 21.89 -20.48
N ARG A 388 5.11 22.33 -21.01
CA ARG A 388 5.22 22.86 -22.38
C ARG A 388 6.25 22.07 -23.19
N THR A 389 5.98 21.88 -24.47
CA THR A 389 6.93 21.31 -25.43
C THR A 389 8.07 22.30 -25.69
N LYS A 390 9.12 21.85 -26.40
CA LYS A 390 10.22 22.73 -26.82
C LYS A 390 9.75 23.92 -27.68
N ASP A 391 8.61 23.77 -28.34
CA ASP A 391 8.00 24.78 -29.21
C ASP A 391 7.09 25.76 -28.42
N GLY A 392 7.01 25.60 -27.08
CA GLY A 392 6.25 26.48 -26.18
C GLY A 392 4.75 26.17 -26.09
N THR A 393 4.25 25.19 -26.84
CA THR A 393 2.87 24.69 -26.77
C THR A 393 2.66 23.80 -25.55
N ILE A 394 1.44 23.72 -25.01
CA ILE A 394 1.14 22.86 -23.85
C ILE A 394 1.33 21.39 -24.23
N ASP A 395 2.14 20.67 -23.45
CA ASP A 395 2.43 19.24 -23.61
C ASP A 395 1.42 18.40 -22.83
N TYR A 396 0.37 17.97 -23.54
CA TYR A 396 -0.67 17.12 -22.98
C TYR A 396 -0.28 15.63 -22.90
N LYS A 397 0.91 15.21 -23.35
CA LYS A 397 1.27 13.77 -23.40
C LYS A 397 1.31 13.12 -22.02
N LYS A 398 1.61 13.90 -20.99
CA LYS A 398 1.66 13.47 -19.59
C LYS A 398 0.47 13.98 -18.77
N ASP A 399 -0.44 14.74 -19.39
CA ASP A 399 -1.65 15.21 -18.72
C ASP A 399 -2.67 14.07 -18.62
N PHE A 400 -3.23 13.88 -17.44
CA PHE A 400 -4.29 12.92 -17.19
C PHE A 400 -5.53 13.19 -18.05
N PHE A 401 -5.81 14.48 -18.32
CA PHE A 401 -6.92 14.92 -19.17
C PHE A 401 -6.52 15.18 -20.62
N GLY A 402 -5.28 14.84 -21.00
CA GLY A 402 -4.80 15.01 -22.36
C GLY A 402 -5.71 14.28 -23.34
N LEU A 403 -6.32 15.02 -24.26
CA LEU A 403 -7.06 14.47 -25.40
C LEU A 403 -6.07 13.66 -26.24
N LYS A 404 -6.23 12.33 -26.23
CA LYS A 404 -5.61 11.47 -27.24
C LYS A 404 -6.40 11.53 -28.55
#